data_AF-A0A6A6PTF7-F1
#
_entry.id   AF-A0A6A6PTF7-F1
#
_cell.length_a   1.000
_cell.length_b   1.000
_cell.length_c   1.000
_cell.angle_alpha   90.00
_cell.angle_beta   90.00
_cell.angle_gamma   90.00
#
_symmetry.space_group_name_H-M   'P 1'
#
loop_
_entity.id
_entity.type
_entity.pdbx_description
1 polymer ?
#
loop_
_entity_poly.entity_id
_entity_poly.type
_entity_poly.pdbx_seq_one_letter_code
_entity_poly.pdbx_strand_id
1 'polypeptide(L)'
;MQPFQLFSRFYPEFDHLWQIEMDTRFLGHTGKMLNAYQAFGKKEPYKQARERASWTFMPRVHGNYRKFSNGINRALQSNATTWGPPDTRIPGFKPLGPTPPVADATLDHFEWLKGEEADLLLLAPAFDPARVQTQPDWLFKNWIMGFDRSLPRLASFPAQARASRELLAAAHIGQRDLGLRLAGEATLPSFALWHGFKIVQPPIPKFTFPERDLHELNEIYNGGMPNAFHDGIARGKDPYRANALRWYSRPRTWEWGSSLVEPVWMHWRNWGPKKKRAWADVFGPVPNELPAFLRRIDGEVYAPNLMLHPHKTNGKPVGGG
;
A
#
# COMPACT_ATOMS: atom_id res chain seq x y z
N MET A 1 10.38 9.50 -7.22
CA MET A 1 11.18 8.38 -6.70
C MET A 1 12.64 8.37 -7.18
N GLN A 2 13.05 9.24 -8.12
CA GLN A 2 14.42 9.26 -8.66
C GLN A 2 15.55 9.39 -7.59
N PRO A 3 15.43 10.22 -6.54
CA PRO A 3 16.46 10.27 -5.49
C PRO A 3 16.66 8.93 -4.76
N PHE A 4 15.59 8.17 -4.54
CA PHE A 4 15.66 6.86 -3.90
C PHE A 4 16.37 5.82 -4.79
N GLN A 5 16.12 5.87 -6.09
CA GLN A 5 16.84 5.05 -7.07
C GLN A 5 18.33 5.41 -7.11
N LEU A 6 18.67 6.69 -7.15
CA LEU A 6 20.07 7.15 -7.13
C LEU A 6 20.78 6.73 -5.83
N PHE A 7 20.12 6.84 -4.68
CA PHE A 7 20.66 6.40 -3.41
C PHE A 7 21.08 4.93 -3.46
N SER A 8 20.23 4.03 -3.96
CA SER A 8 20.57 2.60 -4.08
C SER A 8 21.78 2.30 -4.98
N ARG A 9 22.13 3.22 -5.90
CA ARG A 9 23.33 3.09 -6.74
C ARG A 9 24.60 3.53 -6.03
N PHE A 10 24.50 4.51 -5.14
CA PHE A 10 25.64 5.01 -4.36
C PHE A 10 25.95 4.14 -3.14
N TYR A 11 24.97 3.37 -2.66
CA TYR A 11 25.10 2.50 -1.49
C TYR A 11 24.75 1.05 -1.85
N PRO A 12 25.58 0.37 -2.66
CA PRO A 12 25.30 -0.98 -3.14
C PRO A 12 25.37 -2.05 -2.04
N GLU A 13 25.86 -1.74 -0.84
CA GLU A 13 25.90 -2.64 0.31
C GLU A 13 24.51 -3.00 0.87
N PHE A 14 23.46 -2.27 0.49
CA PHE A 14 22.09 -2.57 0.89
C PHE A 14 21.33 -3.30 -0.22
N ASP A 15 20.87 -4.52 0.06
CA ASP A 15 20.05 -5.28 -0.89
C ASP A 15 18.61 -4.77 -0.96
N HIS A 16 18.12 -4.18 0.13
CA HIS A 16 16.76 -3.66 0.22
C HIS A 16 16.72 -2.35 1.02
N LEU A 17 15.91 -1.41 0.54
CA LEU A 17 15.82 -0.08 1.11
C LEU A 17 14.36 0.28 1.39
N TRP A 18 14.14 1.03 2.47
CA TRP A 18 12.83 1.58 2.82
C TRP A 18 12.71 3.02 2.35
N GLN A 19 11.66 3.33 1.58
CA GLN A 19 11.21 4.68 1.30
C GLN A 19 10.05 5.00 2.23
N ILE A 20 10.29 5.88 3.21
CA ILE A 20 9.32 6.34 4.19
C ILE A 20 9.27 7.87 4.11
N GLU A 21 8.08 8.44 4.12
CA GLU A 21 7.91 9.89 4.14
C GLU A 21 8.44 10.46 5.47
N MET A 22 9.12 11.61 5.41
CA MET A 22 9.74 12.23 6.60
C MET A 22 8.73 12.60 7.70
N ASP A 23 7.47 12.78 7.32
CA ASP A 23 6.37 13.12 8.21
C ASP A 23 5.59 11.89 8.71
N THR A 24 5.97 10.66 8.34
CA THR A 24 5.51 9.43 9.00
C THR A 24 5.90 9.44 10.48
N ARG A 25 5.00 8.93 11.34
CA ARG A 25 5.24 8.77 12.79
C ARG A 25 5.11 7.30 13.19
N PHE A 26 5.81 6.93 14.26
CA PHE A 26 5.79 5.58 14.82
C PHE A 26 5.43 5.65 16.30
N LEU A 27 4.51 4.80 16.75
CA LEU A 27 4.08 4.75 18.15
C LEU A 27 4.87 3.74 18.98
N GLY A 28 5.76 2.96 18.37
CA GLY A 28 6.54 1.94 19.06
C GLY A 28 7.89 1.66 18.40
N HIS A 29 8.42 0.46 18.62
CA HIS A 29 9.74 0.08 18.11
C HIS A 29 9.72 -0.15 16.59
N THR A 30 10.19 0.85 15.83
CA THR A 30 10.20 0.84 14.36
C THR A 30 10.94 -0.36 13.79
N GLY A 31 12.15 -0.68 14.28
CA GLY A 31 12.93 -1.82 13.79
C GLY A 31 12.19 -3.18 13.89
N LYS A 32 11.61 -3.50 15.05
CA LYS A 32 10.78 -4.71 15.23
C LYS A 32 9.59 -4.75 14.29
N MET A 33 8.94 -3.61 14.04
CA MET A 33 7.81 -3.52 13.11
C MET A 33 8.24 -3.78 11.66
N LEU A 34 9.28 -3.09 11.18
CA LEU A 34 9.79 -3.28 9.82
C LEU A 34 10.34 -4.70 9.61
N ASN A 35 11.01 -5.28 10.60
CA ASN A 35 11.45 -6.68 10.57
C ASN A 35 10.26 -7.66 10.50
N ALA A 36 9.15 -7.38 11.19
CA ALA A 36 7.95 -8.21 11.11
C ALA A 36 7.31 -8.14 9.71
N TYR A 37 7.26 -6.95 9.10
CA TYR A 37 6.80 -6.80 7.72
C TYR A 37 7.69 -7.54 6.72
N GLN A 38 9.01 -7.43 6.86
CA GLN A 38 9.96 -8.16 6.04
C GLN A 38 9.79 -9.68 6.20
N ALA A 39 9.73 -10.18 7.43
CA ALA A 39 9.55 -11.60 7.72
C ALA A 39 8.22 -12.15 7.18
N PHE A 40 7.17 -11.32 7.15
CA PHE A 40 5.92 -11.64 6.48
C PHE A 40 6.13 -11.76 4.97
N GLY A 41 6.74 -10.75 4.34
CA GLY A 41 7.05 -10.74 2.90
C GLY A 41 7.87 -11.93 2.43
N LYS A 42 8.84 -12.35 3.25
CA LYS A 42 9.67 -13.52 2.99
C LYS A 42 8.87 -14.83 2.96
N LYS A 43 7.87 -14.97 3.82
CA LYS A 43 7.04 -16.19 3.92
C LYS A 43 5.99 -16.30 2.81
N GLU A 44 5.64 -15.19 2.17
CA GLU A 44 4.68 -15.20 1.08
C GLU A 44 5.29 -15.87 -0.17
N PRO A 45 4.56 -16.76 -0.87
CA PRO A 45 4.98 -17.28 -2.18
C PRO A 45 4.78 -16.23 -3.27
N TYR A 46 5.45 -16.35 -4.42
CA TYR A 46 5.20 -15.49 -5.59
C TYR A 46 3.75 -15.66 -6.09
N LYS A 47 3.28 -16.91 -6.16
CA LYS A 47 1.93 -17.24 -6.61
C LYS A 47 0.89 -16.48 -5.80
N GLN A 48 0.08 -15.71 -6.52
CA GLN A 48 -1.02 -14.90 -5.98
C GLN A 48 -0.60 -13.79 -4.99
N ALA A 49 0.70 -13.47 -4.86
CA ALA A 49 1.18 -12.45 -3.93
C ALA A 49 0.60 -11.07 -4.23
N ARG A 50 0.56 -10.72 -5.52
CA ARG A 50 -0.01 -9.48 -6.04
C ARG A 50 -1.51 -9.39 -5.76
N GLU A 51 -2.21 -10.50 -5.93
CA GLU A 51 -3.64 -10.61 -5.74
C GLU A 51 -3.96 -10.37 -4.28
N ARG A 52 -3.27 -11.05 -3.36
CA ARG A 52 -3.35 -10.77 -1.92
C ARG A 52 -2.96 -9.33 -1.59
N ALA A 53 -1.97 -8.77 -2.29
CA ALA A 53 -1.55 -7.39 -2.10
C ALA A 53 -2.60 -6.35 -2.52
N SER A 54 -3.65 -6.73 -3.25
CA SER A 54 -4.74 -5.82 -3.60
C SER A 54 -5.77 -5.58 -2.50
N TRP A 55 -5.70 -6.34 -1.40
CA TRP A 55 -6.75 -6.33 -0.36
C TRP A 55 -6.35 -5.56 0.88
N THR A 56 -7.32 -4.88 1.49
CA THR A 56 -7.26 -4.49 2.90
C THR A 56 -7.70 -5.69 3.74
N PHE A 57 -6.74 -6.47 4.27
CA PHE A 57 -7.06 -7.61 5.11
C PHE A 57 -7.67 -7.18 6.46
N MET A 58 -8.89 -7.67 6.76
CA MET A 58 -9.59 -7.41 8.02
C MET A 58 -9.86 -8.74 8.74
N PRO A 59 -9.16 -9.04 9.85
CA PRO A 59 -9.29 -10.33 10.54
C PRO A 59 -10.73 -10.69 10.96
N ARG A 60 -11.52 -9.70 11.37
CA ARG A 60 -12.92 -9.89 11.78
C ARG A 60 -13.87 -10.18 10.62
N VAL A 61 -13.48 -9.87 9.38
CA VAL A 61 -14.27 -10.13 8.16
C VAL A 61 -13.77 -11.39 7.44
N HIS A 62 -12.46 -11.48 7.24
CA HIS A 62 -11.84 -12.55 6.45
C HIS A 62 -11.44 -13.78 7.27
N GLY A 63 -11.45 -13.69 8.60
CA GLY A 63 -10.87 -14.69 9.50
C GLY A 63 -9.35 -14.56 9.56
N ASN A 64 -8.64 -15.69 9.70
CA ASN A 64 -7.18 -15.67 9.66
C ASN A 64 -6.63 -15.52 8.22
N TYR A 65 -5.35 -15.15 8.10
CA TYR A 65 -4.72 -14.88 6.80
C TYR A 65 -4.70 -16.10 5.86
N ARG A 66 -4.63 -17.32 6.41
CA ARG A 66 -4.71 -18.57 5.63
C ARG A 66 -6.08 -18.74 4.99
N LYS A 67 -7.17 -18.53 5.74
CA LYS A 67 -8.55 -18.61 5.24
C LYS A 67 -8.77 -17.58 4.12
N PHE A 68 -8.28 -16.37 4.32
CA PHE A 68 -8.29 -15.30 3.32
C PHE A 68 -7.54 -15.69 2.04
N SER A 69 -6.29 -16.14 2.17
CA SER A 69 -5.45 -16.57 1.04
C SER A 69 -6.08 -17.74 0.27
N ASN A 70 -6.66 -18.72 0.97
CA ASN A 70 -7.39 -19.82 0.36
C ASN A 70 -8.66 -19.35 -0.37
N GLY A 71 -9.29 -18.28 0.10
CA GLY A 71 -10.41 -17.63 -0.58
C GLY A 71 -10.02 -17.09 -1.95
N ILE A 72 -8.90 -16.36 -2.02
CA ILE A 72 -8.32 -15.87 -3.28
C ILE A 72 -7.93 -17.03 -4.19
N ASN A 73 -7.28 -18.06 -3.64
CA ASN A 73 -6.88 -19.23 -4.41
C ASN A 73 -8.07 -19.96 -5.07
N ARG A 74 -9.18 -20.11 -4.33
CA ARG A 74 -10.40 -20.71 -4.88
C ARG A 74 -11.01 -19.84 -5.97
N ALA A 75 -11.03 -18.53 -5.79
CA ALA A 75 -11.58 -17.60 -6.78
C ALA A 75 -10.82 -17.67 -8.11
N LEU A 76 -9.50 -17.86 -8.04
CA LEU A 76 -8.61 -18.04 -9.17
C LEU A 76 -8.52 -19.49 -9.69
N GLN A 77 -9.23 -20.44 -9.08
CA GLN A 77 -9.17 -21.86 -9.43
C GLN A 77 -7.72 -22.39 -9.44
N SER A 78 -6.92 -22.01 -8.44
CA SER A 78 -5.49 -22.33 -8.34
C SER A 78 -4.58 -21.67 -9.38
N ASN A 79 -5.07 -20.79 -10.24
CA ASN A 79 -4.25 -20.02 -11.18
C ASN A 79 -3.72 -18.72 -10.53
N ALA A 80 -3.01 -17.89 -11.28
CA ALA A 80 -2.64 -16.53 -10.93
C ALA A 80 -2.91 -15.59 -12.11
N THR A 81 -3.20 -14.34 -11.82
CA THR A 81 -3.41 -13.30 -12.84
C THR A 81 -2.11 -12.91 -13.56
N THR A 82 -0.95 -13.20 -12.96
CA THR A 82 0.37 -13.12 -13.60
C THR A 82 1.27 -14.25 -13.13
N TRP A 83 2.09 -14.75 -14.05
CA TRP A 83 3.08 -15.79 -13.80
C TRP A 83 4.40 -15.39 -14.47
N GLY A 84 5.19 -14.57 -13.77
CA GLY A 84 6.28 -13.81 -14.39
C GLY A 84 5.81 -12.47 -14.98
N PRO A 85 6.67 -11.82 -15.79
CA PRO A 85 6.37 -10.51 -16.38
C PRO A 85 5.29 -10.59 -17.48
N PRO A 86 4.43 -9.57 -17.62
CA PRO A 86 3.54 -9.45 -18.78
C PRO A 86 4.34 -9.12 -20.06
N ASP A 87 3.75 -9.39 -21.23
CA ASP A 87 4.26 -8.83 -22.49
C ASP A 87 4.08 -7.30 -22.47
N THR A 88 5.20 -6.58 -22.37
CA THR A 88 5.17 -5.12 -22.26
C THR A 88 5.09 -4.41 -23.60
N ARG A 89 5.53 -5.06 -24.68
CA ARG A 89 5.70 -4.46 -26.02
C ARG A 89 6.50 -3.16 -26.06
N ILE A 90 7.29 -2.87 -25.02
CA ILE A 90 8.17 -1.69 -24.97
C ILE A 90 9.48 -2.06 -25.69
N PRO A 91 9.87 -1.36 -26.77
CA PRO A 91 11.13 -1.63 -27.45
C PRO A 91 12.33 -1.51 -26.49
N GLY A 92 13.21 -2.52 -26.50
CA GLY A 92 14.40 -2.56 -25.66
C GLY A 92 14.15 -2.91 -24.18
N PHE A 93 12.89 -3.10 -23.76
CA PHE A 93 12.58 -3.51 -22.40
C PHE A 93 12.90 -4.99 -22.18
N LYS A 94 13.70 -5.28 -21.15
CA LYS A 94 14.05 -6.65 -20.75
C LYS A 94 13.63 -6.86 -19.29
N PRO A 95 12.66 -7.76 -19.02
CA PRO A 95 12.33 -8.14 -17.64
C PRO A 95 13.56 -8.65 -16.89
N LEU A 96 13.68 -8.28 -15.62
CA LEU A 96 14.82 -8.61 -14.76
C LEU A 96 14.43 -9.50 -13.58
N GLY A 97 13.13 -9.74 -13.39
CA GLY A 97 12.62 -10.61 -12.34
C GLY A 97 12.90 -12.08 -12.62
N PRO A 98 12.71 -12.92 -11.60
CA PRO A 98 12.97 -14.34 -11.70
C PRO A 98 12.06 -15.02 -12.72
N THR A 99 12.59 -16.05 -13.39
CA THR A 99 11.82 -16.88 -14.31
C THR A 99 10.95 -17.88 -13.53
N PRO A 100 9.67 -18.07 -13.91
CA PRO A 100 8.85 -19.09 -13.27
C PRO A 100 9.45 -20.50 -13.44
N PRO A 101 9.41 -21.35 -12.39
CA PRO A 101 10.01 -22.69 -12.42
C PRO A 101 9.18 -23.70 -13.22
N VAL A 102 7.91 -23.36 -13.49
CA VAL A 102 6.95 -24.16 -14.26
C VAL A 102 6.20 -23.26 -15.23
N ALA A 103 5.72 -23.83 -16.35
CA ALA A 103 5.06 -23.06 -17.40
C ALA A 103 3.71 -22.46 -16.98
N ASP A 104 2.98 -23.14 -16.08
CA ASP A 104 1.65 -22.74 -15.64
C ASP A 104 1.61 -22.58 -14.12
N ALA A 105 1.03 -21.46 -13.65
CA ALA A 105 0.90 -21.16 -12.23
C ALA A 105 0.13 -22.25 -11.46
N THR A 106 -0.82 -22.95 -12.09
CA THR A 106 -1.60 -24.02 -11.48
C THR A 106 -0.75 -25.21 -11.02
N LEU A 107 0.43 -25.41 -11.64
CA LEU A 107 1.37 -26.48 -11.29
C LEU A 107 2.26 -26.14 -10.09
N ASP A 108 2.35 -24.86 -9.70
CA ASP A 108 3.07 -24.46 -8.49
C ASP A 108 2.16 -24.57 -7.26
N HIS A 109 2.62 -25.34 -6.26
CA HIS A 109 1.92 -25.52 -5.00
C HIS A 109 2.31 -24.47 -3.94
N PHE A 110 2.46 -23.21 -4.38
CA PHE A 110 2.89 -22.08 -3.55
C PHE A 110 4.32 -22.23 -3.00
N GLU A 111 5.25 -22.73 -3.82
CA GLU A 111 6.65 -22.90 -3.43
C GLU A 111 7.57 -21.88 -4.11
N TRP A 112 7.26 -21.42 -5.32
CA TRP A 112 8.11 -20.44 -6.00
C TRP A 112 8.31 -19.15 -5.20
N LEU A 113 9.58 -18.84 -4.91
CA LEU A 113 10.08 -17.71 -4.10
C LEU A 113 9.52 -17.62 -2.68
N LYS A 114 8.94 -18.70 -2.16
CA LYS A 114 8.61 -18.79 -0.74
C LYS A 114 9.91 -18.95 0.05
N GLY A 115 10.11 -18.10 1.05
CA GLY A 115 11.38 -18.00 1.75
C GLY A 115 12.34 -16.98 1.16
N GLU A 116 12.06 -16.41 -0.02
CA GLU A 116 12.83 -15.32 -0.62
C GLU A 116 12.25 -13.95 -0.27
N GLU A 117 13.11 -12.95 -0.16
CA GLU A 117 12.67 -11.57 0.09
C GLU A 117 11.78 -11.04 -1.05
N ALA A 118 10.77 -10.24 -0.70
CA ALA A 118 9.96 -9.57 -1.72
C ALA A 118 10.72 -8.38 -2.32
N ASP A 119 10.81 -8.31 -3.65
CA ASP A 119 11.38 -7.15 -4.34
C ASP A 119 10.65 -5.85 -4.03
N LEU A 120 9.33 -5.93 -3.81
CA LEU A 120 8.51 -4.81 -3.41
C LEU A 120 7.60 -5.19 -2.25
N LEU A 121 7.77 -4.50 -1.12
CA LEU A 121 6.88 -4.59 0.02
C LEU A 121 6.08 -3.29 0.13
N LEU A 122 4.78 -3.37 -0.10
CA LEU A 122 3.87 -2.22 -0.11
C LEU A 122 3.34 -1.92 1.28
N LEU A 123 3.24 -0.63 1.63
CA LEU A 123 2.63 -0.18 2.88
C LEU A 123 1.13 0.12 2.76
N ALA A 124 0.54 -0.20 1.61
CA ALA A 124 -0.89 -0.14 1.38
C ALA A 124 -1.29 -1.07 0.22
N PRO A 125 -2.58 -1.42 0.10
CA PRO A 125 -3.05 -2.27 -0.99
C PRO A 125 -2.65 -1.71 -2.37
N ALA A 126 -2.28 -2.62 -3.26
CA ALA A 126 -2.08 -2.32 -4.68
C ALA A 126 -3.43 -2.23 -5.39
N PHE A 127 -3.54 -1.34 -6.37
CA PHE A 127 -4.70 -1.29 -7.25
C PHE A 127 -4.26 -0.96 -8.67
N ASP A 128 -5.16 -1.17 -9.63
CA ASP A 128 -4.95 -0.79 -11.03
C ASP A 128 -5.41 0.66 -11.26
N PRO A 129 -4.48 1.59 -11.60
CA PRO A 129 -4.78 2.95 -12.03
C PRO A 129 -5.89 3.11 -13.07
N ALA A 130 -6.04 2.17 -14.00
CA ALA A 130 -7.03 2.24 -15.06
C ALA A 130 -8.47 2.10 -14.54
N ARG A 131 -8.65 1.47 -13.37
CA ARG A 131 -9.95 1.29 -12.71
C ARG A 131 -10.41 2.53 -11.94
N VAL A 132 -9.57 3.54 -11.81
CA VAL A 132 -9.93 4.81 -11.18
C VAL A 132 -10.93 5.55 -12.08
N GLN A 133 -12.17 5.66 -11.60
CA GLN A 133 -13.34 6.10 -12.39
C GLN A 133 -13.13 7.50 -12.99
N THR A 134 -12.82 8.50 -12.17
CA THR A 134 -12.66 9.89 -12.64
C THR A 134 -11.24 10.41 -12.44
N GLN A 135 -10.83 11.43 -13.20
CA GLN A 135 -9.54 12.09 -12.97
C GLN A 135 -9.48 12.83 -11.62
N PRO A 136 -10.58 13.42 -11.09
CA PRO A 136 -10.66 13.82 -9.70
C PRO A 136 -10.31 12.69 -8.72
N ASP A 137 -10.71 11.45 -9.03
CA ASP A 137 -10.36 10.25 -8.24
C ASP A 137 -8.92 9.77 -8.42
N TRP A 138 -8.09 10.39 -9.27
CA TRP A 138 -6.63 10.41 -9.15
C TRP A 138 -6.04 11.26 -10.26
N LEU A 139 -5.51 12.43 -9.90
CA LEU A 139 -5.02 13.41 -10.85
C LEU A 139 -3.90 12.86 -11.77
N PHE A 140 -3.16 11.86 -11.30
CA PHE A 140 -2.03 11.29 -12.04
C PHE A 140 -2.35 9.98 -12.78
N LYS A 141 -3.62 9.53 -12.83
CA LYS A 141 -3.98 8.25 -13.48
C LYS A 141 -3.52 8.13 -14.94
N ASN A 142 -3.53 9.27 -15.64
CA ASN A 142 -3.13 9.39 -17.04
C ASN A 142 -1.75 10.06 -17.22
N TRP A 143 -1.01 10.33 -16.14
CA TRP A 143 0.35 10.88 -16.22
C TRP A 143 1.33 9.75 -16.50
N ILE A 144 1.44 9.39 -17.79
CA ILE A 144 2.35 8.38 -18.30
C ILE A 144 3.09 8.88 -19.53
N MET A 145 4.31 8.39 -19.73
CA MET A 145 5.12 8.62 -20.94
C MET A 145 5.95 7.37 -21.25
N GLY A 146 6.20 7.12 -22.55
CA GLY A 146 7.12 6.09 -23.02
C GLY A 146 6.53 4.68 -23.22
N PHE A 147 5.22 4.48 -23.04
CA PHE A 147 4.56 3.18 -23.24
C PHE A 147 3.06 3.34 -23.51
N ASP A 148 2.42 2.26 -23.99
CA ASP A 148 1.00 2.24 -24.33
C ASP A 148 0.09 2.25 -23.08
N ARG A 149 -1.06 2.93 -23.16
CA ARG A 149 -2.01 3.05 -22.04
C ARG A 149 -2.64 1.73 -21.62
N SER A 150 -2.69 0.73 -22.53
CA SER A 150 -3.22 -0.61 -22.27
C SER A 150 -2.27 -1.48 -21.44
N LEU A 151 -0.99 -1.09 -21.31
CA LEU A 151 -0.05 -1.83 -20.49
C LEU A 151 -0.54 -1.87 -19.03
N PRO A 152 -0.68 -3.05 -18.41
CA PRO A 152 -1.13 -3.16 -17.03
C PRO A 152 -0.23 -2.37 -16.08
N ARG A 153 -0.84 -1.63 -15.15
CA ARG A 153 -0.12 -0.83 -14.15
C ARG A 153 -0.58 -1.19 -12.76
N LEU A 154 0.30 -0.95 -11.79
CA LEU A 154 -0.05 -0.97 -10.38
C LEU A 154 0.30 0.38 -9.76
N ALA A 155 -0.47 0.74 -8.74
CA ALA A 155 -0.16 1.84 -7.85
C ALA A 155 -0.48 1.46 -6.41
N SER A 156 0.15 2.14 -5.46
CA SER A 156 -0.11 1.99 -4.03
C SER A 156 0.13 3.34 -3.33
N PHE A 157 -0.80 3.73 -2.45
CA PHE A 157 -0.77 5.02 -1.77
C PHE A 157 -0.62 4.84 -0.25
N PRO A 158 0.21 5.63 0.43
CA PRO A 158 1.14 6.65 -0.08
C PRO A 158 2.34 6.05 -0.84
N ALA A 159 3.20 6.90 -1.40
CA ALA A 159 4.44 6.50 -2.09
C ALA A 159 5.51 5.95 -1.12
N GLN A 160 5.15 4.98 -0.28
CA GLN A 160 5.99 4.43 0.78
C GLN A 160 6.02 2.91 0.66
N ALA A 161 7.22 2.34 0.56
CA ALA A 161 7.43 0.92 0.33
C ALA A 161 8.87 0.54 0.72
N ARG A 162 9.13 -0.76 0.81
CA ARG A 162 10.49 -1.30 0.72
C ARG A 162 10.72 -1.81 -0.69
N ALA A 163 11.86 -1.54 -1.29
CA ALA A 163 12.24 -2.03 -2.61
C ALA A 163 13.60 -2.73 -2.58
N SER A 164 13.78 -3.77 -3.39
CA SER A 164 15.09 -4.35 -3.68
C SER A 164 15.93 -3.39 -4.51
N ARG A 165 17.25 -3.49 -4.38
CA ARG A 165 18.21 -2.74 -5.20
C ARG A 165 17.99 -3.03 -6.68
N GLU A 166 17.67 -4.27 -7.03
CA GLU A 166 17.38 -4.74 -8.39
C GLU A 166 16.15 -4.03 -8.96
N LEU A 167 15.06 -3.91 -8.20
CA LEU A 167 13.88 -3.14 -8.62
C LEU A 167 14.20 -1.65 -8.81
N LEU A 168 15.00 -1.06 -7.93
CA LEU A 168 15.39 0.35 -8.05
C LEU A 168 16.29 0.60 -9.26
N ALA A 169 17.21 -0.32 -9.56
CA ALA A 169 18.02 -0.29 -10.76
C ALA A 169 17.16 -0.46 -12.02
N ALA A 170 16.21 -1.39 -12.01
CA ALA A 170 15.27 -1.62 -13.11
C ALA A 170 14.44 -0.38 -13.42
N ALA A 171 13.89 0.26 -12.38
CA ALA A 171 13.19 1.52 -12.49
C ALA A 171 14.11 2.61 -13.07
N HIS A 172 15.31 2.79 -12.53
CA HIS A 172 16.26 3.78 -13.02
C HIS A 172 16.58 3.60 -14.51
N ILE A 173 16.90 2.37 -14.94
CA ILE A 173 17.20 2.04 -16.34
C ILE A 173 16.00 2.36 -17.23
N GLY A 174 14.79 1.88 -16.89
CA GLY A 174 13.62 2.16 -17.72
C GLY A 174 13.27 3.65 -17.80
N GLN A 175 13.48 4.42 -16.73
CA GLN A 175 13.21 5.85 -16.75
C GLN A 175 14.29 6.64 -17.51
N ARG A 176 15.57 6.26 -17.37
CA ARG A 176 16.71 6.95 -18.00
C ARG A 176 16.89 6.56 -19.46
N ASP A 177 16.90 5.26 -19.75
CA ASP A 177 17.30 4.70 -21.05
C ASP A 177 16.12 4.51 -22.00
N LEU A 178 14.93 4.20 -21.44
CA LEU A 178 13.71 3.93 -22.23
C LEU A 178 12.68 5.06 -22.12
N GLY A 179 12.96 6.11 -21.33
CA GLY A 179 12.07 7.26 -21.20
C GLY A 179 10.72 6.97 -20.52
N LEU A 180 10.61 5.84 -19.79
CA LEU A 180 9.37 5.45 -19.11
C LEU A 180 9.08 6.39 -17.94
N ARG A 181 7.88 6.94 -17.84
CA ARG A 181 7.50 7.82 -16.72
C ARG A 181 6.10 7.51 -16.24
N LEU A 182 5.95 7.46 -14.92
CA LEU A 182 4.68 7.27 -14.21
C LEU A 182 4.71 8.10 -12.93
N ALA A 183 3.51 8.35 -12.38
CA ALA A 183 3.37 8.98 -11.08
C ALA A 183 4.21 8.26 -10.01
N GLY A 184 4.63 9.00 -8.98
CA GLY A 184 5.46 8.44 -7.91
C GLY A 184 4.87 7.14 -7.37
N GLU A 185 3.60 7.16 -7.01
CA GLU A 185 2.86 6.05 -6.39
C GLU A 185 2.65 4.84 -7.32
N ALA A 186 2.80 5.03 -8.63
CA ALA A 186 2.75 3.95 -9.62
C ALA A 186 4.12 3.46 -10.08
N THR A 187 5.19 4.21 -9.81
CA THR A 187 6.53 3.91 -10.37
C THR A 187 7.01 2.53 -9.92
N LEU A 188 7.28 2.32 -8.62
CA LEU A 188 7.80 1.03 -8.16
C LEU A 188 6.80 -0.13 -8.34
N PRO A 189 5.49 0.03 -8.04
CA PRO A 189 4.54 -1.07 -8.26
C PRO A 189 4.42 -1.50 -9.72
N SER A 190 4.40 -0.56 -10.67
CA SER A 190 4.32 -0.89 -12.10
C SER A 190 5.62 -1.49 -12.61
N PHE A 191 6.80 -0.95 -12.23
CA PHE A 191 8.07 -1.56 -12.62
C PHE A 191 8.23 -2.97 -12.02
N ALA A 192 7.81 -3.18 -10.78
CA ALA A 192 7.82 -4.52 -10.17
C ALA A 192 6.96 -5.50 -10.99
N LEU A 193 5.77 -5.07 -11.40
CA LEU A 193 4.90 -5.87 -12.28
C LEU A 193 5.56 -6.16 -13.62
N TRP A 194 6.08 -5.15 -14.32
CA TRP A 194 6.62 -5.29 -15.67
C TRP A 194 7.88 -6.15 -15.75
N HIS A 195 8.71 -6.11 -14.70
CA HIS A 195 9.88 -6.96 -14.62
C HIS A 195 9.57 -8.35 -14.04
N GLY A 196 8.35 -8.62 -13.56
CA GLY A 196 7.96 -9.90 -12.99
C GLY A 196 8.48 -10.14 -11.57
N PHE A 197 8.79 -9.08 -10.84
CA PHE A 197 9.29 -9.12 -9.47
C PHE A 197 8.21 -9.49 -8.45
N LYS A 198 8.63 -9.98 -7.28
CA LYS A 198 7.72 -10.40 -6.20
C LYS A 198 7.16 -9.19 -5.45
N ILE A 199 5.85 -9.00 -5.50
CA ILE A 199 5.13 -7.91 -4.82
C ILE A 199 4.32 -8.45 -3.65
N VAL A 200 4.55 -7.94 -2.45
CA VAL A 200 3.82 -8.33 -1.24
C VAL A 200 3.30 -7.11 -0.49
N GLN A 201 2.14 -7.24 0.15
CA GLN A 201 1.61 -6.28 1.10
C GLN A 201 1.31 -7.02 2.41
N PRO A 202 2.02 -6.72 3.52
CA PRO A 202 1.72 -7.31 4.82
C PRO A 202 0.45 -6.68 5.41
N PRO A 203 -0.35 -7.42 6.18
CA PRO A 203 -1.43 -6.82 6.96
C PRO A 203 -0.92 -5.68 7.85
N ILE A 204 -1.36 -4.45 7.56
CA ILE A 204 -0.99 -3.26 8.34
C ILE A 204 -2.21 -2.86 9.17
N PRO A 205 -2.11 -2.79 10.51
CA PRO A 205 -3.22 -2.34 11.35
C PRO A 205 -3.58 -0.89 11.05
N LYS A 206 -4.88 -0.64 10.82
CA LYS A 206 -5.44 0.68 10.57
C LYS A 206 -6.66 0.87 11.45
N PHE A 207 -6.72 1.99 12.17
CA PHE A 207 -7.85 2.34 13.01
C PHE A 207 -8.58 3.53 12.42
N THR A 208 -9.91 3.52 12.48
CA THR A 208 -10.76 4.64 12.08
C THR A 208 -11.30 5.34 13.31
N PHE A 209 -11.77 6.58 13.12
CA PHE A 209 -12.58 7.26 14.11
C PHE A 209 -13.76 7.96 13.42
N PRO A 210 -15.02 7.82 13.87
CA PRO A 210 -15.45 6.81 14.84
C PRO A 210 -15.17 5.40 14.32
N GLU A 211 -15.35 4.39 15.18
CA GLU A 211 -15.40 3.02 14.68
C GLU A 211 -16.56 2.87 13.68
N ARG A 212 -16.31 2.10 12.62
CA ARG A 212 -17.26 1.85 11.54
C ARG A 212 -17.56 0.36 11.46
N ASP A 213 -18.67 0.02 10.83
CA ASP A 213 -18.98 -1.38 10.58
C ASP A 213 -17.92 -1.99 9.63
N LEU A 214 -17.38 -3.13 10.03
CA LEU A 214 -16.27 -3.75 9.28
C LEU A 214 -16.73 -4.40 7.98
N HIS A 215 -17.99 -4.83 7.87
CA HIS A 215 -18.54 -5.34 6.61
C HIS A 215 -18.77 -4.20 5.63
N GLU A 216 -19.29 -3.06 6.08
CA GLU A 216 -19.41 -1.85 5.25
C GLU A 216 -18.03 -1.34 4.81
N LEU A 217 -17.04 -1.29 5.71
CA LEU A 217 -15.66 -0.97 5.33
C LEU A 217 -15.07 -1.99 4.34
N ASN A 218 -15.42 -3.27 4.45
CA ASN A 218 -14.98 -4.28 3.50
C ASN A 218 -15.58 -4.05 2.11
N GLU A 219 -16.87 -3.72 2.02
CA GLU A 219 -17.50 -3.32 0.74
C GLU A 219 -16.82 -2.08 0.15
N ILE A 220 -16.44 -1.12 0.98
CA ILE A 220 -15.80 0.11 0.53
C ILE A 220 -14.37 -0.13 0.03
N TYR A 221 -13.53 -0.82 0.81
CA TYR A 221 -12.11 -1.00 0.47
C TYR A 221 -11.85 -2.18 -0.46
N ASN A 222 -12.61 -3.26 -0.31
CA ASN A 222 -12.37 -4.50 -1.04
C ASN A 222 -13.46 -4.82 -2.07
N GLY A 223 -14.67 -4.26 -1.92
CA GLY A 223 -15.80 -4.49 -2.83
C GLY A 223 -16.52 -5.82 -2.62
N GLY A 224 -16.23 -6.53 -1.52
CA GLY A 224 -16.82 -7.82 -1.21
C GLY A 224 -15.83 -8.82 -0.63
N MET A 225 -16.21 -10.09 -0.60
CA MET A 225 -15.37 -11.22 -0.20
C MET A 225 -14.58 -11.78 -1.40
N PRO A 226 -13.45 -12.50 -1.20
CA PRO A 226 -12.64 -13.02 -2.29
C PRO A 226 -13.39 -13.81 -3.37
N ASN A 227 -14.43 -14.56 -3.00
CA ASN A 227 -15.26 -15.33 -3.93
C ASN A 227 -16.12 -14.47 -4.88
N ALA A 228 -16.23 -13.16 -4.65
CA ALA A 228 -16.92 -12.25 -5.56
C ALA A 228 -16.09 -11.88 -6.81
N PHE A 229 -14.80 -12.21 -6.84
CA PHE A 229 -13.87 -11.77 -7.87
C PHE A 229 -13.12 -12.94 -8.51
N HIS A 230 -13.45 -13.30 -9.75
CA HIS A 230 -12.84 -14.41 -10.48
C HIS A 230 -11.32 -14.26 -10.68
N ASP A 231 -10.79 -13.03 -10.66
CA ASP A 231 -9.35 -12.73 -10.75
C ASP A 231 -8.69 -12.57 -9.38
N GLY A 232 -9.42 -12.75 -8.28
CA GLY A 232 -8.91 -12.60 -6.92
C GLY A 232 -8.46 -11.16 -6.57
N ILE A 233 -8.74 -10.18 -7.42
CA ILE A 233 -8.37 -8.76 -7.22
C ILE A 233 -9.53 -8.03 -6.55
N ALA A 234 -9.24 -7.35 -5.43
CA ALA A 234 -10.21 -6.50 -4.75
C ALA A 234 -10.67 -5.33 -5.65
N ARG A 235 -11.96 -4.96 -5.59
CA ARG A 235 -12.55 -3.88 -6.40
C ARG A 235 -13.41 -2.95 -5.54
N GLY A 236 -12.86 -2.50 -4.41
CA GLY A 236 -13.51 -1.51 -3.58
C GLY A 236 -13.71 -0.16 -4.29
N LYS A 237 -14.71 0.58 -3.82
CA LYS A 237 -15.01 1.96 -4.26
C LYS A 237 -14.05 3.01 -3.67
N ASP A 238 -13.21 2.62 -2.70
CA ASP A 238 -12.18 3.49 -2.11
C ASP A 238 -10.75 3.04 -2.38
N PRO A 239 -10.23 3.28 -3.61
CA PRO A 239 -8.79 3.31 -3.80
C PRO A 239 -8.19 4.72 -3.61
N TYR A 240 -8.97 5.81 -3.38
CA TYR A 240 -8.41 7.19 -3.50
C TYR A 240 -9.11 8.39 -2.78
N ARG A 241 -8.33 9.49 -2.63
CA ARG A 241 -8.57 10.84 -2.04
C ARG A 241 -9.93 11.52 -2.30
N ALA A 242 -10.57 11.33 -3.45
CA ALA A 242 -11.76 12.08 -3.87
C ALA A 242 -13.03 11.23 -4.00
N ASN A 243 -13.00 9.99 -3.53
CA ASN A 243 -14.16 9.13 -3.63
C ASN A 243 -15.36 9.69 -2.83
N ALA A 244 -16.57 9.34 -3.27
CA ALA A 244 -17.80 9.78 -2.60
C ALA A 244 -17.98 9.19 -1.19
N LEU A 245 -17.25 8.14 -0.83
CA LEU A 245 -17.40 7.41 0.44
C LEU A 245 -16.38 7.81 1.51
N ARG A 246 -15.56 8.83 1.26
CA ARG A 246 -14.54 9.33 2.20
C ARG A 246 -15.10 9.73 3.55
N TRP A 247 -16.35 10.22 3.60
CA TRP A 247 -17.00 10.62 4.84
C TRP A 247 -17.21 9.42 5.78
N TYR A 248 -17.29 8.22 5.22
CA TYR A 248 -17.46 6.98 5.96
C TYR A 248 -16.11 6.33 6.27
N SER A 249 -15.23 6.21 5.27
CA SER A 249 -13.96 5.48 5.38
C SER A 249 -12.84 6.25 6.10
N ARG A 250 -13.08 7.52 6.46
CA ARG A 250 -12.13 8.41 7.14
C ARG A 250 -12.78 9.08 8.35
N PRO A 251 -11.96 9.64 9.27
CA PRO A 251 -10.49 9.59 9.35
C PRO A 251 -9.91 8.24 9.83
N ARG A 252 -8.63 7.99 9.51
CA ARG A 252 -7.91 6.75 9.86
C ARG A 252 -6.42 6.93 10.14
N THR A 253 -5.77 5.99 10.82
CA THR A 253 -4.36 6.11 11.26
C THR A 253 -3.33 6.06 10.12
N TRP A 254 -3.62 5.36 9.01
CA TRP A 254 -2.71 5.20 7.89
C TRP A 254 -3.41 5.42 6.54
N GLU A 255 -3.39 6.67 6.08
CA GLU A 255 -3.79 7.09 4.73
C GLU A 255 -3.34 8.53 4.46
N TRP A 256 -3.30 8.93 3.19
CA TRP A 256 -3.07 10.31 2.82
C TRP A 256 -4.20 11.21 3.35
N GLY A 257 -3.87 12.14 4.25
CA GLY A 257 -4.81 13.11 4.81
C GLY A 257 -5.78 12.48 5.82
N SER A 258 -5.55 12.71 7.11
CA SER A 258 -6.42 12.20 8.17
C SER A 258 -6.40 13.12 9.38
N SER A 259 -7.59 13.54 9.82
CA SER A 259 -7.78 14.33 11.05
C SER A 259 -7.55 13.53 12.34
N LEU A 260 -7.41 12.19 12.26
CA LEU A 260 -7.20 11.31 13.43
C LEU A 260 -5.75 11.27 13.91
N VAL A 261 -4.78 11.50 13.03
CA VAL A 261 -3.36 11.26 13.33
C VAL A 261 -2.84 12.25 14.37
N GLU A 262 -3.22 13.52 14.28
CA GLU A 262 -2.78 14.54 15.22
C GLU A 262 -3.31 14.29 16.64
N PRO A 263 -4.62 14.06 16.87
CA PRO A 263 -5.13 13.66 18.19
C PRO A 263 -4.43 12.43 18.78
N VAL A 264 -4.24 11.37 17.97
CA VAL A 264 -3.53 10.16 18.41
C VAL A 264 -2.12 10.49 18.87
N TRP A 265 -1.38 11.29 18.09
CA TRP A 265 -0.03 11.69 18.42
C TRP A 265 0.04 12.54 19.69
N MET A 266 -0.89 13.49 19.87
CA MET A 266 -0.94 14.34 21.06
C MET A 266 -1.24 13.54 22.33
N HIS A 267 -2.19 12.61 22.27
CA HIS A 267 -2.50 11.71 23.38
C HIS A 267 -1.32 10.81 23.73
N TRP A 268 -0.65 10.24 22.72
CA TRP A 268 0.52 9.41 22.95
C TRP A 268 1.67 10.22 23.57
N ARG A 269 1.93 11.44 23.09
CA ARG A 269 3.01 12.29 23.63
C ARG A 269 2.66 12.97 24.95
N ASN A 270 1.43 12.82 25.45
CA ASN A 270 0.90 13.58 26.58
C ASN A 270 1.07 15.10 26.43
N TRP A 271 0.93 15.62 25.20
CA TRP A 271 1.19 17.03 24.86
C TRP A 271 -0.01 17.96 25.07
N GLY A 272 -1.13 17.44 25.57
CA GLY A 272 -2.39 18.17 25.69
C GLY A 272 -3.00 18.56 24.33
N PRO A 273 -4.25 19.04 24.30
CA PRO A 273 -4.86 19.52 23.07
C PRO A 273 -4.19 20.81 22.58
N LYS A 274 -3.99 20.94 21.27
CA LYS A 274 -3.67 22.25 20.67
C LYS A 274 -4.86 23.20 20.83
N LYS A 275 -4.57 24.43 21.26
CA LYS A 275 -5.57 25.52 21.45
C LYS A 275 -6.33 25.91 20.16
N LYS A 276 -5.77 25.62 18.98
CA LYS A 276 -6.44 25.77 17.68
C LYS A 276 -6.42 24.42 16.97
N ARG A 277 -7.59 23.78 16.88
CA ARG A 277 -7.85 22.66 15.95
C ARG A 277 -7.99 23.26 14.57
N ALA A 278 -6.89 23.50 13.89
CA ALA A 278 -6.95 24.24 12.65
C ALA A 278 -7.73 23.51 11.54
N TRP A 279 -8.11 22.22 11.72
CA TRP A 279 -8.53 21.38 10.58
C TRP A 279 -9.56 20.29 10.91
N ALA A 280 -10.46 20.52 11.89
CA ALA A 280 -11.57 19.60 12.20
C ALA A 280 -12.55 19.39 11.01
N ASP A 281 -12.39 20.17 9.93
CA ASP A 281 -13.45 20.43 8.97
C ASP A 281 -13.26 19.66 7.65
N VAL A 282 -12.07 19.14 7.33
CA VAL A 282 -11.80 18.55 5.99
C VAL A 282 -12.18 17.06 5.90
N PHE A 283 -11.95 16.30 6.97
CA PHE A 283 -12.17 14.84 6.99
C PHE A 283 -13.12 14.37 8.10
N GLY A 284 -13.77 15.32 8.78
CA GLY A 284 -14.66 15.06 9.91
C GLY A 284 -14.00 15.34 11.26
N PRO A 285 -14.77 15.83 12.25
CA PRO A 285 -14.24 16.17 13.56
C PRO A 285 -13.82 14.91 14.31
N VAL A 286 -12.63 14.96 14.90
CA VAL A 286 -12.19 13.96 15.88
C VAL A 286 -12.29 14.60 17.27
N PRO A 287 -13.09 14.05 18.20
CA PRO A 287 -13.18 14.48 19.59
C PRO A 287 -11.81 14.51 20.27
N ASN A 288 -11.69 15.32 21.31
CA ASN A 288 -10.44 15.43 22.07
C ASN A 288 -10.42 14.36 23.16
N GLU A 289 -10.73 13.13 22.75
CA GLU A 289 -10.88 11.98 23.61
C GLU A 289 -9.79 10.99 23.28
N LEU A 290 -9.39 10.21 24.28
CA LEU A 290 -8.42 9.15 24.07
C LEU A 290 -9.01 8.14 23.07
N PRO A 291 -8.40 7.96 21.87
CA PRO A 291 -8.89 7.01 20.88
C PRO A 291 -9.01 5.61 21.48
N ALA A 292 -10.06 4.87 21.13
CA ALA A 292 -10.39 3.57 21.76
C ALA A 292 -9.28 2.50 21.66
N PHE A 293 -8.38 2.63 20.67
CA PHE A 293 -7.23 1.75 20.50
C PHE A 293 -5.99 2.17 21.29
N LEU A 294 -6.02 3.31 21.97
CA LEU A 294 -5.07 3.68 23.01
C LEU A 294 -5.66 3.33 24.38
N ARG A 295 -4.80 2.99 25.35
CA ARG A 295 -5.25 2.70 26.72
C ARG A 295 -4.52 3.58 27.72
N ARG A 296 -5.21 4.03 28.77
CA ARG A 296 -4.58 4.67 29.92
C ARG A 296 -4.50 3.66 31.06
N ILE A 297 -3.30 3.42 31.57
CA ILE A 297 -3.03 2.51 32.69
C ILE A 297 -2.10 3.27 33.63
N ASP A 298 -2.51 3.45 34.89
CA ASP A 298 -1.73 4.15 35.92
C ASP A 298 -1.23 5.54 35.51
N GLY A 299 -2.08 6.30 34.82
CA GLY A 299 -1.76 7.65 34.32
C GLY A 299 -1.00 7.68 33.00
N GLU A 300 -0.34 6.59 32.61
CA GLU A 300 0.41 6.46 31.36
C GLU A 300 -0.47 6.03 30.18
N VAL A 301 -0.17 6.53 28.99
CA VAL A 301 -0.87 6.15 27.75
C VAL A 301 -0.09 5.06 27.04
N TYR A 302 -0.75 3.98 26.66
CA TYR A 302 -0.19 2.87 25.91
C TYR A 302 -0.80 2.82 24.52
N ALA A 303 0.07 2.65 23.52
CA ALA A 303 -0.31 2.54 22.13
C ALA A 303 0.15 1.20 21.54
N PRO A 304 -0.63 0.57 20.64
CA PRO A 304 -0.10 -0.48 19.80
C PRO A 304 1.05 0.04 18.93
N ASN A 305 1.95 -0.86 18.51
CA ASN A 305 3.04 -0.49 17.60
C ASN A 305 2.47 -0.19 16.20
N LEU A 306 2.20 1.09 15.95
CA LEU A 306 1.57 1.57 14.73
C LEU A 306 2.45 2.56 13.98
N MET A 307 2.26 2.55 12.67
CA MET A 307 2.71 3.59 11.78
C MET A 307 1.54 4.56 11.54
N LEU A 308 1.80 5.85 11.69
CA LEU A 308 0.81 6.90 11.43
C LEU A 308 1.22 7.69 10.21
N HIS A 309 0.28 7.84 9.29
CA HIS A 309 0.51 8.67 8.12
C HIS A 309 0.24 10.13 8.47
N PRO A 310 1.12 11.07 8.09
CA PRO A 310 1.00 12.47 8.45
C PRO A 310 -0.29 13.13 7.97
N HIS A 311 -0.69 14.14 8.72
CA HIS A 311 -1.64 15.15 8.27
C HIS A 311 -0.96 16.09 7.26
N LYS A 312 -1.29 15.96 5.97
CA LYS A 312 -0.77 16.83 4.91
C LYS A 312 -1.55 18.15 4.89
N THR A 313 -0.92 19.26 5.31
CA THR A 313 -1.50 20.60 5.29
C THR A 313 -1.23 21.31 3.96
N ASN A 314 -1.89 20.89 2.88
CA ASN A 314 -1.77 21.59 1.58
C ASN A 314 -2.88 22.63 1.35
N GLY A 315 -3.67 22.99 2.36
CA GLY A 315 -4.64 24.09 2.28
C GLY A 315 -3.98 25.42 2.66
N LYS A 316 -4.19 26.46 1.85
CA LYS A 316 -3.88 27.84 2.26
C LYS A 316 -4.56 28.11 3.61
N PRO A 317 -3.98 28.95 4.49
CA PRO A 317 -4.74 29.51 5.60
C PRO A 317 -5.99 30.14 4.99
N VAL A 318 -7.18 29.73 5.43
CA VAL A 318 -8.37 30.54 5.17
C VAL A 318 -8.06 31.89 5.81
N GLY A 319 -7.92 32.91 4.97
CA GLY A 319 -7.54 34.25 5.41
C GLY A 319 -8.49 34.70 6.52
N GLY A 320 -7.92 35.20 7.61
CA GLY A 320 -8.66 36.07 8.50
C GLY A 320 -8.98 37.35 7.72
N GLY A 321 -10.26 37.54 7.44
CA GLY A 321 -10.86 38.85 7.19
C GLY A 321 -11.47 39.36 8.47
#